data_AF-A0A3M1AQB5-F1
#
_entry.id   AF-A0A3M1AQB5-F1
#
_cell.length_a   1.000
_cell.length_b   1.000
_cell.length_c   1.000
_cell.angle_alpha   90.00
_cell.angle_beta   90.00
_cell.angle_gamma   90.00
#
_symmetry.space_group_name_H-M   'P 1'
#
loop_
_entity.id
_entity.type
_entity.pdbx_description
1 polymer ?
#
loop_
_entity_poly.entity_id
_entity_poly.type
_entity_poly.pdbx_seq_one_letter_code
_entity_poly.pdbx_strand_id
1 'polypeptide(L)'
;NNVNAGQDVLAGNNMSANNDISAGNDMEAGNDLRVGNDLLVGNNGFFDGQVAIGIADDNMPDGYRLYVADGILAERIKVALKDSGDWADYVFEEDYELMPLAEVEAFVKKNKHLPGLPSANEVAANGIDVAQMDAMLLQKIEELTLYMLELKKENAALRKELDELKKSNH
;
A
#
# COMPACT_ATOMS: atom_id res chain seq x y z
N ASN A 1 -27.94 -40.63 25.32
CA ASN A 1 -29.26 -40.55 24.66
C ASN A 1 -29.08 -39.72 23.40
N ASN A 2 -29.28 -40.33 22.23
CA ASN A 2 -29.18 -39.63 20.96
C ASN A 2 -30.58 -39.12 20.59
N VAL A 3 -30.67 -37.88 20.11
CA VAL A 3 -31.88 -37.34 19.49
C VAL A 3 -31.74 -37.55 17.99
N ASN A 4 -32.56 -38.42 17.41
CA ASN A 4 -32.63 -38.61 15.97
C ASN A 4 -33.94 -37.98 15.47
N ALA A 5 -33.84 -36.82 14.81
CA ALA A 5 -34.97 -36.23 14.10
C ALA A 5 -34.86 -36.55 12.60
N GLY A 6 -35.99 -36.80 11.94
CA GLY A 6 -36.02 -37.19 10.52
C GLY A 6 -35.69 -36.07 9.54
N GLN A 7 -35.89 -34.81 9.93
CA GLN A 7 -35.60 -33.62 9.10
C GLN A 7 -35.05 -32.48 9.97
N ASP A 8 -35.88 -31.93 10.89
CA ASP A 8 -35.51 -30.72 11.63
C ASP A 8 -35.49 -30.91 13.15
N VAL A 9 -34.58 -30.21 13.82
CA VAL A 9 -34.56 -30.02 15.27
C VAL A 9 -34.70 -28.53 15.55
N LEU A 10 -35.80 -28.12 16.17
CA LEU A 10 -36.05 -26.73 16.55
C LEU A 10 -35.85 -26.57 18.07
N ALA A 11 -35.01 -25.62 18.47
CA ALA A 11 -34.91 -25.15 19.85
C ALA A 11 -35.40 -23.70 19.92
N GLY A 12 -36.07 -23.32 21.01
CA GLY A 12 -36.61 -21.97 21.18
C GLY A 12 -35.53 -20.90 21.23
N ASN A 13 -34.78 -20.85 22.34
CA ASN A 13 -33.79 -19.79 22.56
C ASN A 13 -32.34 -20.27 22.37
N ASN A 14 -32.00 -21.47 22.89
CA ASN A 14 -30.61 -21.94 22.97
C ASN A 14 -30.48 -23.37 22.47
N MET A 15 -29.38 -23.65 21.75
CA MET A 15 -28.86 -24.99 21.47
C MET A 15 -27.45 -25.08 22.05
N SER A 16 -27.13 -26.17 22.74
CA SER A 16 -25.80 -26.40 23.34
C SER A 16 -25.40 -27.86 23.16
N ALA A 17 -24.12 -28.09 22.89
CA ALA A 17 -23.50 -29.40 22.90
C ALA A 17 -22.34 -29.42 23.91
N ASN A 18 -22.03 -30.59 24.48
CA ASN A 18 -20.89 -30.71 25.40
C ASN A 18 -19.55 -30.62 24.66
N ASN A 19 -19.50 -31.14 23.43
CA ASN A 19 -18.29 -31.20 22.62
C ASN A 19 -18.49 -30.33 21.37
N ASP A 20 -19.22 -30.85 20.38
CA ASP A 20 -19.26 -30.25 19.05
C ASP A 20 -20.70 -30.00 18.58
N ILE A 21 -20.87 -28.90 17.84
CA ILE A 21 -22.01 -28.67 16.96
C ILE A 21 -21.45 -28.70 15.54
N SER A 22 -21.98 -29.60 14.71
CA SER A 22 -21.59 -29.72 13.30
C SER A 22 -22.83 -29.59 12.41
N ALA A 23 -22.65 -28.89 11.29
CA ALA A 23 -23.62 -28.84 10.21
C ALA A 23 -23.06 -29.61 9.01
N GLY A 24 -23.93 -30.28 8.25
CA GLY A 24 -23.52 -31.00 7.05
C GLY A 24 -23.16 -30.06 5.90
N ASN A 25 -24.06 -29.12 5.59
CA ASN A 25 -23.91 -28.16 4.50
C ASN A 25 -23.63 -26.76 5.03
N ASP A 26 -24.62 -26.15 5.71
CA ASP A 26 -24.59 -24.74 6.05
C ASP A 26 -24.87 -24.51 7.54
N MET A 27 -24.25 -23.48 8.10
CA MET A 27 -24.55 -22.92 9.42
C MET A 27 -24.76 -21.42 9.26
N GLU A 28 -25.96 -20.94 9.57
CA GLU A 28 -26.32 -19.52 9.47
C GLU A 28 -26.45 -18.92 10.87
N ALA A 29 -25.80 -17.78 11.09
CA ALA A 29 -25.91 -16.99 12.31
C ALA A 29 -26.53 -15.64 11.96
N GLY A 30 -27.52 -15.19 12.74
CA GLY A 30 -28.25 -13.96 12.43
C GLY A 30 -27.41 -12.69 12.63
N ASN A 31 -26.83 -12.52 13.82
CA ASN A 31 -26.05 -11.32 14.18
C ASN A 31 -24.56 -11.65 14.33
N ASP A 32 -24.22 -12.48 15.32
CA ASP A 32 -22.84 -12.76 15.70
C ASP A 32 -22.54 -14.26 15.61
N LEU A 33 -21.32 -14.59 15.17
CA LEU A 33 -20.67 -15.88 15.42
C LEU A 33 -19.41 -15.64 16.25
N ARG A 34 -19.43 -16.03 17.52
CA ARG A 34 -18.27 -15.88 18.43
C ARG A 34 -17.50 -17.18 18.50
N VAL A 35 -16.21 -17.12 18.17
CA VAL A 35 -15.30 -18.26 18.18
C VAL A 35 -14.26 -18.04 19.27
N GLY A 36 -13.99 -19.06 20.09
CA GLY A 36 -13.10 -18.94 21.24
C GLY A 36 -11.62 -18.86 20.88
N ASN A 37 -11.11 -19.91 20.23
CA ASN A 37 -9.68 -20.03 19.90
C ASN A 37 -9.44 -19.70 18.42
N ASP A 38 -9.80 -20.63 17.53
CA ASP A 38 -9.44 -20.55 16.12
C ASP A 38 -10.69 -20.60 15.24
N LEU A 39 -10.73 -19.72 14.24
CA LEU A 39 -11.65 -19.82 13.11
C LEU A 39 -10.90 -20.41 11.92
N LEU A 40 -11.17 -21.68 11.60
CA LEU A 40 -10.60 -22.34 10.43
C LEU A 40 -11.58 -22.26 9.26
N VAL A 41 -11.14 -21.65 8.16
CA VAL A 41 -11.90 -21.58 6.90
C VAL A 41 -11.22 -22.49 5.89
N GLY A 42 -11.91 -23.54 5.45
CA GLY A 42 -11.31 -24.58 4.59
C GLY A 42 -11.00 -24.11 3.16
N ASN A 43 -11.96 -23.41 2.53
CA ASN A 43 -11.81 -22.86 1.17
C ASN A 43 -11.66 -21.34 1.24
N ASN A 44 -12.72 -20.59 0.91
CA ASN A 44 -12.71 -19.13 0.85
C ASN A 44 -13.59 -18.54 1.96
N GLY A 45 -13.13 -17.42 2.54
CA GLY A 45 -13.96 -16.55 3.38
C GLY A 45 -14.44 -15.35 2.57
N PHE A 46 -15.75 -15.12 2.53
CA PHE A 46 -16.34 -13.95 1.89
C PHE A 46 -16.89 -13.02 2.97
N PHE A 47 -16.38 -11.78 2.99
CA PHE A 47 -16.79 -10.76 3.95
C PHE A 47 -17.35 -9.57 3.18
N ASP A 48 -18.66 -9.32 3.31
CA ASP A 48 -19.29 -8.11 2.75
C ASP A 48 -19.16 -6.90 3.69
N GLY A 49 -18.83 -7.14 4.96
CA GLY A 49 -18.56 -6.10 5.95
C GLY A 49 -17.09 -5.69 5.99
N GLN A 50 -16.75 -4.90 7.00
CA GLN A 50 -15.35 -4.62 7.36
C GLN A 50 -14.79 -5.78 8.19
N VAL A 51 -13.51 -6.10 8.03
CA VAL A 51 -12.78 -7.11 8.81
C VAL A 51 -11.75 -6.41 9.68
N ALA A 52 -11.90 -6.56 11.00
CA ALA A 52 -10.99 -6.03 12.00
C ALA A 52 -10.16 -7.16 12.62
N ILE A 53 -8.83 -7.00 12.67
CA ILE A 53 -7.91 -7.95 13.29
C ILE A 53 -7.14 -7.23 14.40
N GLY A 54 -7.21 -7.75 15.62
CA GLY A 54 -6.50 -7.18 16.78
C GLY A 54 -7.11 -5.90 17.36
N ILE A 55 -8.36 -5.58 17.05
CA ILE A 55 -9.07 -4.41 17.57
C ILE A 55 -10.13 -4.85 18.59
N ALA A 56 -10.28 -4.08 19.68
CA ALA A 56 -11.30 -4.29 20.71
C ALA A 56 -12.36 -3.16 20.79
N ASP A 57 -12.22 -2.12 19.96
CA ASP A 57 -13.11 -0.96 19.89
C ASP A 57 -13.91 -0.96 18.58
N ASP A 58 -15.13 -0.42 18.62
CA ASP A 58 -16.06 -0.29 17.49
C ASP A 58 -15.68 0.88 16.56
N ASN A 59 -14.68 1.68 16.93
CA ASN A 59 -14.19 2.82 16.15
C ASN A 59 -13.28 2.38 15.00
N MET A 60 -13.89 1.77 13.98
CA MET A 60 -13.19 1.38 12.76
C MET A 60 -13.08 2.57 11.79
N PRO A 61 -11.91 2.83 11.19
CA PRO A 61 -11.77 3.90 10.21
C PRO A 61 -12.69 3.71 8.99
N ASP A 62 -13.33 4.79 8.57
CA ASP A 62 -14.12 4.81 7.34
C ASP A 62 -13.23 4.62 6.10
N GLY A 63 -13.80 3.99 5.06
CA GLY A 63 -13.12 3.80 3.78
C GLY A 63 -12.24 2.54 3.66
N TYR A 64 -12.07 1.78 4.75
CA TYR A 64 -11.27 0.55 4.76
C TYR A 64 -12.13 -0.70 4.96
N ARG A 65 -11.87 -1.74 4.15
CA ARG A 65 -12.55 -3.05 4.29
C ARG A 65 -11.77 -4.03 5.19
N LEU A 66 -10.48 -3.82 5.36
CA LEU A 66 -9.62 -4.62 6.24
C LEU A 66 -8.76 -3.68 7.09
N TYR A 67 -8.79 -3.84 8.40
CA TYR A 67 -7.91 -3.16 9.34
C TYR A 67 -7.20 -4.19 10.20
N VAL A 68 -5.88 -4.03 10.37
CA VAL A 68 -5.06 -4.95 11.16
C VAL A 68 -4.19 -4.14 12.12
N ALA A 69 -4.43 -4.33 13.42
CA ALA A 69 -3.54 -3.82 14.47
C ALA A 69 -2.22 -4.62 14.48
N ASP A 70 -1.14 -3.98 14.92
CA ASP A 70 0.19 -4.58 15.08
C ASP A 70 0.87 -5.10 13.78
N GLY A 71 0.28 -4.80 12.62
CA GLY A 71 0.90 -4.98 11.30
C GLY A 71 0.60 -6.32 10.61
N ILE A 72 1.12 -6.46 9.40
CA ILE A 72 0.91 -7.64 8.53
C ILE A 72 2.29 -8.22 8.15
N LEU A 73 2.52 -9.49 8.45
CA LEU A 73 3.65 -10.25 7.93
C LEU A 73 3.18 -11.10 6.75
N ALA A 74 3.73 -10.88 5.57
CA ALA A 74 3.36 -11.59 4.35
C ALA A 74 4.62 -11.95 3.55
N GLU A 75 4.62 -13.13 2.93
CA GLU A 75 5.68 -13.52 1.98
C GLU A 75 5.60 -12.72 0.67
N ARG A 76 4.41 -12.27 0.30
CA ARG A 76 4.16 -11.49 -0.91
C ARG A 76 2.92 -10.62 -0.76
N ILE A 77 3.03 -9.37 -1.18
CA ILE A 77 1.91 -8.44 -1.31
C ILE A 77 1.90 -7.94 -2.75
N LYS A 78 0.72 -7.93 -3.39
CA LYS A 78 0.50 -7.28 -4.69
C LYS A 78 -0.56 -6.21 -4.51
N VAL A 79 -0.16 -4.96 -4.65
CA VAL A 79 -1.08 -3.83 -4.66
C VAL A 79 -1.40 -3.51 -6.12
N ALA A 80 -2.68 -3.49 -6.47
CA ALA A 80 -3.14 -3.16 -7.82
C ALA A 80 -3.96 -1.88 -7.73
N LEU A 81 -3.50 -0.85 -8.43
CA LEU A 81 -4.30 0.36 -8.64
C LEU A 81 -5.42 0.05 -9.63
N LYS A 82 -6.57 0.70 -9.45
CA LYS A 82 -7.76 0.47 -10.27
C LYS A 82 -7.55 0.95 -11.71
N ASP A 83 -6.73 1.98 -11.88
CA ASP A 83 -6.40 2.60 -13.16
C ASP A 83 -4.87 2.70 -13.33
N SER A 84 -4.39 2.53 -14.55
CA SER A 84 -2.95 2.58 -14.88
C SER A 84 -2.40 4.01 -14.96
N GLY A 85 -3.25 5.03 -14.91
CA GLY A 85 -2.87 6.43 -15.06
C GLY A 85 -2.10 7.02 -13.87
N ASP A 86 -2.03 6.29 -12.76
CA ASP A 86 -1.31 6.72 -11.55
C ASP A 86 0.19 6.38 -11.61
N TRP A 87 0.67 5.76 -12.69
CA TRP A 87 2.08 5.43 -12.89
C TRP A 87 2.83 6.58 -13.58
N ALA A 88 4.07 6.82 -13.13
CA ALA A 88 4.82 8.05 -13.38
C ALA A 88 5.46 8.22 -14.77
N ASP A 89 5.06 7.46 -15.79
CA ASP A 89 5.72 7.43 -17.12
C ASP A 89 5.74 8.79 -17.86
N TYR A 90 4.95 9.77 -17.41
CA TYR A 90 4.83 11.09 -18.02
C TYR A 90 6.07 11.98 -17.83
N VAL A 91 7.03 11.60 -16.98
CA VAL A 91 8.28 12.39 -16.76
C VAL A 91 9.16 12.44 -18.02
N PHE A 92 8.97 11.49 -18.94
CA PHE A 92 9.72 11.45 -20.21
C PHE A 92 9.01 12.15 -21.38
N GLU A 93 7.83 12.73 -21.16
CA GLU A 93 7.11 13.48 -22.20
C GLU A 93 7.82 14.81 -22.52
N GLU A 94 7.68 15.28 -23.76
CA GLU A 94 8.39 16.47 -24.24
C GLU A 94 8.00 17.76 -23.52
N ASP A 95 6.80 17.82 -22.93
CA ASP A 95 6.26 18.95 -22.19
C ASP A 95 6.50 18.86 -20.67
N TYR A 96 7.23 17.85 -20.19
CA TYR A 96 7.55 17.73 -18.78
C TYR A 96 8.55 18.81 -18.32
N GLU A 97 8.09 19.68 -17.42
CA GLU A 97 8.92 20.74 -16.83
C GLU A 97 9.78 20.19 -15.68
N LEU A 98 11.00 19.75 -16.01
CA LEU A 98 11.98 19.33 -15.00
C LEU A 98 12.42 20.53 -14.15
N MET A 99 12.21 20.44 -12.83
CA MET A 99 12.59 21.49 -11.88
C MET A 99 14.12 21.74 -11.91
N PRO A 100 14.61 22.98 -11.96
CA PRO A 100 16.06 23.22 -11.90
C PRO A 100 16.67 22.73 -10.57
N LEU A 101 17.87 22.12 -10.60
CA LEU A 101 18.54 21.62 -9.39
C LEU A 101 18.75 22.68 -8.30
N ALA A 102 18.92 23.95 -8.67
CA ALA A 102 19.02 25.06 -7.73
C ALA A 102 17.71 25.27 -6.94
N GLU A 103 16.55 25.08 -7.60
CA GLU A 103 15.24 25.17 -6.97
C GLU A 103 14.98 23.95 -6.08
N VAL A 104 15.36 22.75 -6.55
CA VAL A 104 15.32 21.52 -5.73
C VAL A 104 16.16 21.71 -4.47
N GLU A 105 17.38 22.24 -4.58
CA GLU A 105 18.26 22.50 -3.44
C GLU A 105 17.62 23.49 -2.45
N ALA A 106 17.06 24.59 -2.95
CA ALA A 106 16.35 25.58 -2.13
C ALA A 106 15.16 24.95 -1.40
N PHE A 107 14.37 24.11 -2.09
CA PHE A 107 13.24 23.40 -1.50
C PHE A 107 13.68 22.44 -0.41
N VAL A 108 14.68 21.60 -0.66
CA VAL A 108 15.18 20.60 0.31
C VAL A 108 15.77 21.29 1.54
N LYS A 109 16.52 22.38 1.36
CA LYS A 109 17.06 23.17 2.48
C LYS A 109 15.96 23.68 3.40
N LYS A 110 14.86 24.16 2.82
CA LYS A 110 13.70 24.74 3.51
C LYS A 110 12.79 23.69 4.15
N ASN A 111 12.41 22.66 3.40
CA ASN A 111 11.34 21.72 3.77
C ASN A 111 11.84 20.38 4.32
N LYS A 112 13.13 20.05 4.15
CA LYS A 112 13.75 18.79 4.63
C LYS A 112 13.18 17.49 4.02
N HIS A 113 12.47 17.59 2.90
CA HIS A 113 12.06 16.48 2.05
C HIS A 113 12.12 16.92 0.58
N LEU A 114 11.98 15.96 -0.34
CA LEU A 114 11.96 16.24 -1.78
C LEU A 114 10.60 16.84 -2.20
N PRO A 115 10.58 17.69 -3.25
CA PRO A 115 9.33 18.17 -3.84
C PRO A 115 8.42 17.01 -4.25
N GLY A 116 7.12 17.09 -3.95
CA GLY A 116 6.14 16.07 -4.33
C GLY A 116 6.12 14.80 -3.45
N LEU A 117 7.04 14.65 -2.49
CA LEU A 117 6.97 13.61 -1.46
C LEU A 117 6.45 14.18 -0.14
N PRO A 118 5.67 13.41 0.64
CA PRO A 118 5.24 13.83 1.96
C PRO A 118 6.44 13.90 2.92
N SER A 119 6.34 14.80 3.89
CA SER A 119 7.30 14.90 4.99
C SER A 119 7.17 13.72 5.95
N ALA A 120 8.22 13.47 6.74
CA ALA A 120 8.21 12.43 7.76
C ALA A 120 7.07 12.63 8.79
N ASN A 121 6.72 13.88 9.09
CA ASN A 121 5.63 14.20 10.01
C ASN A 121 4.25 13.87 9.40
N GLU A 122 4.06 14.12 8.10
CA GLU A 122 2.81 13.77 7.41
C GLU A 122 2.65 12.25 7.31
N VAL A 123 3.74 11.53 7.01
CA VAL A 123 3.75 10.06 6.99
C VAL A 123 3.44 9.48 8.38
N ALA A 124 4.03 10.04 9.44
CA ALA A 124 3.77 9.59 10.80
C ALA A 124 2.32 9.87 11.25
N ALA A 125 1.71 10.96 10.78
CA ALA A 125 0.35 11.34 11.15
C ALA A 125 -0.72 10.56 10.37
N ASN A 126 -0.51 10.35 9.07
CA ASN A 126 -1.56 9.88 8.15
C ASN A 126 -1.28 8.50 7.54
N GLY A 127 -0.08 7.95 7.74
CA GLY A 127 0.37 6.76 7.01
C GLY A 127 0.70 7.06 5.55
N ILE A 128 0.83 5.99 4.75
CA ILE A 128 1.07 6.08 3.30
C ILE A 128 0.18 5.08 2.55
N ASP A 129 -0.29 5.48 1.37
CA ASP A 129 -0.68 4.53 0.36
C ASP A 129 0.60 4.00 -0.32
N VAL A 130 0.83 2.69 -0.23
CA VAL A 130 2.06 2.07 -0.72
C VAL A 130 2.19 2.22 -2.25
N ALA A 131 1.09 2.08 -2.98
CA ALA A 131 1.14 2.18 -4.44
C ALA A 131 1.35 3.63 -4.89
N GLN A 132 0.72 4.60 -4.22
CA GLN A 132 0.97 6.02 -4.49
C GLN A 132 2.41 6.41 -4.15
N MET A 133 2.95 5.93 -3.03
CA MET A 133 4.34 6.21 -2.64
C MET A 133 5.32 5.61 -3.66
N ASP A 134 5.11 4.37 -4.10
CA ASP A 134 5.94 3.73 -5.12
C ASP A 134 5.90 4.50 -6.44
N ALA A 135 4.73 5.00 -6.86
CA ALA A 135 4.61 5.85 -8.05
C ALA A 135 5.38 7.16 -7.91
N MET A 136 5.26 7.85 -6.78
CA MET A 136 6.03 9.08 -6.51
C MET A 136 7.55 8.82 -6.49
N LEU A 137 7.98 7.69 -5.90
CA LEU A 137 9.39 7.30 -5.88
C LEU A 137 9.91 7.01 -7.29
N LEU A 138 9.12 6.33 -8.13
CA LEU A 138 9.45 6.10 -9.53
C LEU A 138 9.64 7.42 -10.29
N GLN A 139 8.71 8.37 -10.12
CA GLN A 139 8.85 9.72 -10.69
C GLN A 139 10.19 10.36 -10.31
N LYS A 140 10.61 10.23 -9.04
CA LYS A 140 11.89 10.79 -8.59
C LYS A 140 13.11 10.07 -9.16
N ILE A 141 13.03 8.76 -9.37
CA ILE A 141 14.09 8.00 -10.05
C ILE A 141 14.24 8.49 -11.50
N GLU A 142 13.14 8.79 -12.18
CA GLU A 142 13.14 9.29 -13.56
C GLU A 142 13.69 10.72 -13.64
N GLU A 143 13.23 11.63 -12.77
CA GLU A 143 13.80 12.99 -12.65
C GLU A 143 15.32 12.94 -12.38
N LEU A 144 15.77 12.07 -11.46
CA LEU A 144 17.19 11.86 -11.20
C LEU A 144 17.95 11.35 -12.43
N THR A 145 17.33 10.50 -13.24
CA THR A 145 17.90 10.01 -14.49
C THR A 145 18.06 11.15 -15.49
N LEU A 146 17.10 12.06 -15.61
CA LEU A 146 17.20 13.25 -16.46
C LEU A 146 18.34 14.17 -16.02
N TYR A 147 18.45 14.49 -14.72
CA TYR A 147 19.58 15.30 -14.22
C TYR A 147 20.93 14.64 -14.49
N MET A 148 21.04 13.31 -14.35
CA MET A 148 22.28 12.59 -14.66
C MET A 148 22.65 12.67 -16.16
N LEU A 149 21.66 12.60 -17.05
CA LEU A 149 21.88 12.76 -18.49
C LEU A 149 22.33 14.18 -18.84
N GLU A 150 21.75 15.19 -18.22
CA GLU A 150 22.15 16.59 -18.37
C GLU A 150 23.60 16.80 -17.88
N LEU A 151 23.91 16.36 -16.67
CA LEU A 151 25.25 16.46 -16.09
C LEU A 151 26.32 15.75 -16.94
N LYS A 152 25.96 14.61 -17.56
CA LYS A 152 26.87 13.90 -18.48
C LYS A 152 27.14 14.69 -19.76
N LYS A 153 26.12 15.38 -20.31
CA LYS A 153 26.29 16.26 -21.48
C LYS A 153 27.19 17.44 -21.14
N GLU A 154 26.97 18.10 -20.00
CA GLU A 154 27.82 19.20 -19.53
C GLU A 154 29.27 18.76 -19.32
N ASN A 155 29.50 17.61 -18.67
CA ASN A 155 30.84 17.07 -18.47
C ASN A 155 31.55 16.77 -19.80
N ALA A 156 30.83 16.28 -20.81
CA ALA A 156 31.39 16.03 -22.12
C ALA A 156 31.77 17.34 -22.82
N ALA A 157 30.93 18.38 -22.72
CA ALA A 157 31.21 19.71 -23.26
C ALA A 157 32.46 20.32 -22.59
N LEU A 158 32.52 20.32 -21.26
CA LEU A 158 33.66 20.82 -20.50
C LEU A 158 34.97 20.09 -20.85
N ARG A 159 34.93 18.76 -21.02
CA ARG A 159 36.11 17.98 -21.44
C ARG A 159 36.60 18.37 -22.83
N LYS A 160 35.67 18.59 -23.76
CA LYS A 160 36.00 19.01 -25.12
C LYS A 160 36.66 20.40 -25.13
N GLU A 161 36.11 21.35 -24.40
CA GLU A 161 36.69 22.69 -24.26
C GLU A 161 38.10 22.62 -23.64
N LEU A 162 38.29 21.78 -22.64
CA LEU A 162 39.58 21.60 -21.96
C LEU A 162 40.64 21.00 -22.89
N ASP A 163 40.25 20.05 -23.76
CA ASP A 163 41.12 19.46 -24.77
C ASP A 163 41.49 20.48 -25.88
N GLU A 164 40.55 21.34 -26.27
CA GLU A 164 40.81 22.43 -27.24
C GLU A 164 41.76 23.48 -26.65
N LEU A 165 41.55 23.89 -25.40
CA LEU A 165 42.41 24.86 -24.73
C LEU A 165 43.84 24.33 -24.56
N LYS A 166 43.99 23.05 -24.23
CA LYS A 166 45.31 22.38 -24.16
C LYS A 166 46.05 22.37 -25.49
N LYS A 167 45.34 22.16 -26.61
CA LYS A 167 45.93 22.22 -27.95
C LYS A 167 46.33 23.63 -28.36
N SER A 168 45.60 24.65 -27.90
CA SER A 168 45.92 26.05 -28.20
C SER A 168 47.11 26.61 -27.41
N ASN A 169 47.42 26.02 -26.26
CA ASN A 169 48.54 26.39 -25.39
C ASN A 169 49.82 25.57 -25.63
N HIS A 170 49.85 24.72 -26.66
CA HIS A 170 51.00 23.93 -27.09
C HIS A 170 51.37 24.29 -28.53
#